data_AF-A0A6B3N696-F1
#
_entry.id   AF-A0A6B3N696-F1
#
_cell.length_a   1.000
_cell.length_b   1.000
_cell.length_c   1.000
_cell.angle_alpha   90.00
_cell.angle_beta   90.00
_cell.angle_gamma   90.00
#
_symmetry.space_group_name_H-M   'P 1'
#
loop_
_entity.id
_entity.type
_entity.pdbx_description
1 polymer ?
#
loop_
_entity_poly.entity_id
_entity_poly.type
_entity_poly.pdbx_seq_one_letter_code
_entity_poly.pdbx_strand_id
1 'polypeptide(L)'
;MTILSRASLEPQEITEFLKREIQLKDVSEKILYQKVINRAAVERNLTVTAEEIQEEADKFRHENRLEKASDTLAWLADNMITSDDWEAGIRQQLLAKKLSKCLFDKDVEKFFGQNRLDFDQILLYQILVENGKLAQELFYQIEEKEI
;
A
#
# COMPACT_ATOMS: atom_id res chain seq x y z
N MET A 1 30.27 11.01 1.49
CA MET A 1 28.88 10.76 1.08
C MET A 1 28.36 12.12 0.62
N THR A 2 28.47 12.38 -0.68
CA THR A 2 29.04 13.64 -1.16
C THR A 2 28.17 14.21 -2.30
N ILE A 3 27.86 15.51 -2.22
CA ILE A 3 27.46 16.44 -3.31
C ILE A 3 26.00 16.39 -3.83
N LEU A 4 25.30 15.25 -3.86
CA LEU A 4 23.95 15.20 -4.45
C LEU A 4 22.85 15.95 -3.65
N SER A 5 23.07 16.25 -2.37
CA SER A 5 22.06 16.82 -1.47
C SER A 5 21.80 18.33 -1.64
N ARG A 6 22.42 19.00 -2.62
CA ARG A 6 22.28 20.46 -2.83
C ARG A 6 21.88 20.88 -4.25
N ALA A 7 21.72 19.95 -5.18
CA ALA A 7 21.19 20.28 -6.49
C ALA A 7 19.66 20.32 -6.42
N SER A 8 19.08 21.51 -6.55
CA SER A 8 17.63 21.64 -6.78
C SER A 8 17.32 20.98 -8.12
N LEU A 9 16.40 20.02 -8.12
CA LEU A 9 15.86 19.46 -9.35
C LEU A 9 14.73 20.35 -9.84
N GLU A 10 14.86 20.88 -11.04
CA GLU A 10 13.79 21.67 -11.63
C GLU A 10 12.68 20.73 -12.16
N PRO A 11 11.39 21.11 -12.07
CA PRO A 11 10.29 20.29 -12.56
C PRO A 11 10.44 19.87 -14.03
N GLN A 12 11.08 20.71 -14.84
CA GLN A 12 11.38 20.40 -16.24
C GLN A 12 12.40 19.25 -16.36
N GLU A 13 13.44 19.21 -15.52
CA GLU A 13 14.42 18.13 -15.53
C GLU A 13 13.79 16.79 -15.15
N ILE A 14 12.88 16.79 -14.17
CA ILE A 14 12.11 15.60 -13.79
C ILE A 14 11.23 15.14 -14.96
N THR A 15 10.54 16.07 -15.62
CA THR A 15 9.68 15.75 -16.77
C THR A 15 10.48 15.19 -17.94
N GLU A 16 11.64 15.78 -18.25
CA GLU A 16 12.55 15.31 -19.30
C GLU A 16 13.15 13.94 -18.96
N PHE A 17 13.51 13.72 -17.69
CA PHE A 17 13.95 12.41 -17.21
C PHE A 17 12.87 11.35 -17.39
N LEU A 18 11.64 11.60 -16.94
CA LEU A 18 10.51 10.67 -17.11
C LEU A 18 10.21 10.38 -18.58
N LYS A 19 10.42 11.34 -19.49
CA LYS A 19 10.31 11.10 -20.94
C LYS A 19 11.39 10.16 -21.45
N ARG A 20 12.66 10.39 -21.06
CA ARG A 20 13.80 9.56 -21.48
C ARG A 20 13.67 8.12 -20.98
N GLU A 21 13.16 7.95 -19.76
CA GLU A 21 12.92 6.62 -19.17
C GLU A 21 11.58 5.98 -19.61
N ILE A 22 10.81 6.63 -20.50
CA ILE A 22 9.52 6.14 -21.00
C ILE A 22 8.46 5.99 -19.87
N GLN A 23 8.67 6.64 -18.72
CA GLN A 23 7.79 6.58 -17.55
C GLN A 23 6.75 7.71 -17.51
N LEU A 24 6.88 8.74 -18.37
CA LEU A 24 5.98 9.90 -18.34
C LEU A 24 4.51 9.49 -18.53
N LYS A 25 4.25 8.52 -19.40
CA LYS A 25 2.87 8.05 -19.67
C LYS A 25 2.25 7.47 -18.41
N ASP A 26 2.92 6.53 -17.76
CA ASP A 26 2.41 5.85 -16.56
C ASP A 26 2.17 6.85 -15.41
N VAL A 27 3.09 7.80 -15.23
CA VAL A 27 2.93 8.86 -14.22
C VAL A 27 1.75 9.79 -14.58
N SER A 28 1.61 10.16 -15.84
CA SER A 28 0.48 11.00 -16.30
C SER A 28 -0.86 10.30 -16.12
N GLU A 29 -0.93 9.00 -16.40
CA GLU A 29 -2.13 8.19 -16.16
C GLU A 29 -2.50 8.15 -14.68
N LYS A 30 -1.53 7.93 -13.78
CA LYS A 30 -1.75 8.00 -12.32
C LYS A 30 -2.32 9.35 -11.88
N ILE A 31 -1.79 10.45 -12.40
CA ILE A 31 -2.29 11.81 -12.12
C ILE A 31 -3.72 11.98 -12.66
N LEU A 32 -4.02 11.48 -13.85
CA LEU A 32 -5.37 11.54 -14.43
C LEU A 32 -6.37 10.72 -13.62
N TYR A 33 -6.02 9.50 -13.22
CA TYR A 33 -6.85 8.68 -12.32
C TYR A 33 -7.18 9.41 -11.04
N GLN A 34 -6.20 10.07 -10.44
CA GLN A 34 -6.40 10.85 -9.23
C GLN A 34 -7.37 12.03 -9.44
N LYS A 35 -7.28 12.73 -10.58
CA LYS A 35 -8.26 13.77 -10.94
C LYS A 35 -9.67 13.21 -11.09
N VAL A 36 -9.82 12.03 -11.71
CA VAL A 36 -11.10 11.35 -11.87
C VAL A 36 -11.68 10.96 -10.51
N ILE A 37 -10.87 10.36 -9.63
CA ILE A 37 -11.25 9.98 -8.26
C ILE A 37 -11.72 11.21 -7.48
N ASN A 38 -10.94 12.30 -7.50
CA ASN A 38 -11.29 13.53 -6.80
C ASN A 38 -12.63 14.10 -7.27
N ARG A 39 -12.84 14.15 -8.59
CA ARG A 39 -14.11 14.61 -9.17
C ARG A 39 -15.28 13.74 -8.74
N ALA A 40 -15.17 12.42 -8.91
CA ALA A 40 -16.24 11.48 -8.61
C ALA A 40 -16.60 11.45 -7.12
N ALA A 41 -15.62 11.67 -6.24
CA ALA A 41 -15.81 11.79 -4.81
C ALA A 41 -16.54 13.08 -4.42
N VAL A 42 -16.17 14.22 -5.02
CA VAL A 42 -16.86 15.50 -4.82
C VAL A 42 -18.32 15.41 -5.27
N GLU A 43 -18.58 14.84 -6.45
CA GLU A 43 -19.95 14.63 -6.96
C GLU A 43 -20.84 13.79 -6.02
N ARG A 44 -20.22 12.98 -5.14
CA ARG A 44 -20.89 12.11 -4.16
C ARG A 44 -20.81 12.65 -2.73
N ASN A 45 -20.34 13.88 -2.54
CA ASN A 45 -20.13 14.51 -1.23
C ASN A 45 -19.27 13.66 -0.29
N LEU A 46 -18.30 12.91 -0.83
CA LEU A 46 -17.35 12.17 0.00
C LEU A 46 -16.32 13.13 0.58
N THR A 47 -16.20 13.11 1.90
CA THR A 47 -15.22 13.88 2.66
C THR A 47 -14.29 12.94 3.42
N VAL A 48 -13.09 13.43 3.70
CA VAL A 48 -12.11 12.78 4.57
C VAL A 48 -11.89 13.73 5.75
N THR A 49 -12.03 13.23 6.98
CA THR A 49 -11.84 14.05 8.19
C THR A 49 -10.38 14.05 8.62
N ALA A 50 -10.02 15.00 9.50
CA ALA A 50 -8.67 15.07 10.04
C ALA A 50 -8.33 13.83 10.88
N GLU A 51 -9.31 13.28 11.60
CA GLU A 51 -9.16 12.07 12.40
C GLU A 51 -8.82 10.87 11.53
N GLU A 52 -9.47 10.70 10.38
CA GLU A 52 -9.17 9.61 9.45
C GLU A 52 -7.76 9.72 8.86
N ILE A 53 -7.29 10.95 8.59
CA ILE A 53 -5.92 11.19 8.13
C ILE A 53 -4.94 10.82 9.25
N GLN A 54 -5.23 11.21 10.49
CA GLN A 54 -4.39 10.92 11.65
C GLN A 54 -4.31 9.40 11.91
N GLU A 55 -5.43 8.68 11.84
CA GLU A 55 -5.48 7.22 12.00
C GLU A 55 -4.60 6.50 10.96
N GLU A 56 -4.70 6.88 9.68
CA GLU A 56 -3.88 6.26 8.63
C GLU A 56 -2.40 6.70 8.75
N ALA A 57 -2.13 7.93 9.18
CA ALA A 57 -0.77 8.38 9.47
C ALA A 57 -0.12 7.59 10.63
N ASP A 58 -0.87 7.34 11.71
CA ASP A 58 -0.40 6.56 12.86
C ASP A 58 -0.18 5.09 12.49
N LYS A 59 -1.07 4.52 11.68
CA LYS A 59 -0.88 3.18 11.11
C LYS A 59 0.39 3.11 10.26
N PHE A 60 0.60 4.08 9.36
CA PHE A 60 1.80 4.16 8.54
C PHE A 60 3.07 4.22 9.41
N ARG A 61 3.08 5.07 10.45
CA ARG A 61 4.21 5.16 11.39
C ARG A 61 4.47 3.84 12.10
N HIS A 62 3.41 3.15 12.54
CA HIS A 62 3.54 1.86 13.21
C HIS A 62 4.14 0.78 12.28
N GLU A 63 3.63 0.65 11.06
CA GLU A 63 4.12 -0.30 10.04
C GLU A 63 5.58 -0.04 9.67
N ASN A 64 6.01 1.23 9.66
CA ASN A 64 7.37 1.65 9.32
C ASN A 64 8.29 1.85 10.54
N ARG A 65 7.83 1.52 11.76
CA ARG A 65 8.58 1.69 13.02
C ARG A 65 9.07 3.12 13.28
N LEU A 66 8.29 4.11 12.85
CA LEU A 66 8.55 5.53 13.08
C LEU A 66 7.96 5.96 14.43
N GLU A 67 8.50 5.39 15.52
CA GLU A 67 7.93 5.52 16.87
C GLU A 67 8.07 6.92 17.46
N LYS A 68 9.10 7.69 17.06
CA LYS A 68 9.30 9.07 17.52
C LYS A 68 8.94 10.07 16.43
N ALA A 69 8.52 11.26 16.86
CA ALA A 69 8.29 12.38 15.94
C ALA A 69 9.54 12.73 15.11
N SER A 70 10.74 12.60 15.70
CA SER A 70 12.02 12.78 14.98
C SER A 70 12.20 11.80 13.83
N ASP A 71 11.73 10.58 14.00
CA ASP A 71 11.91 9.51 13.01
C ASP A 71 10.99 9.76 11.80
N THR A 72 9.78 10.26 12.06
CA THR A 72 8.86 10.71 11.00
C THR A 72 9.46 11.87 10.21
N LEU A 73 10.01 12.88 10.89
CA LEU A 73 10.62 14.05 10.21
C LEU A 73 11.84 13.66 9.38
N ALA A 74 12.68 12.76 9.89
CA ALA A 74 13.82 12.21 9.15
C ALA A 74 13.34 11.46 7.89
N TRP A 75 12.32 10.60 8.04
CA TRP A 75 11.74 9.86 6.92
C TRP A 75 11.15 10.78 5.84
N LEU A 76 10.43 11.84 6.23
CA LEU A 76 9.90 12.84 5.29
C LEU A 76 11.02 13.54 4.52
N ALA A 77 12.08 13.95 5.22
CA ALA A 77 13.25 14.59 4.61
C ALA A 77 13.98 13.65 3.63
N ASP A 78 14.17 12.39 4.02
CA ASP A 78 14.80 11.36 3.17
C ASP A 78 13.99 11.08 1.90
N ASN A 79 12.67 11.23 1.96
CA ASN A 79 11.76 11.06 0.82
C ASN A 79 11.47 12.36 0.05
N MET A 80 12.13 13.48 0.40
CA MET A 80 11.95 14.79 -0.25
C MET A 80 10.49 15.28 -0.26
N ILE A 81 9.72 14.97 0.79
CA ILE A 81 8.32 15.37 0.92
C ILE A 81 8.10 16.19 2.19
N THR A 82 7.18 17.14 2.13
CA THR A 82 6.74 17.89 3.31
C THR A 82 5.63 17.14 4.06
N SER A 83 5.31 17.59 5.28
CA SER A 83 4.15 17.08 6.01
C SER A 83 2.85 17.28 5.22
N ASP A 84 2.71 18.44 4.57
CA ASP A 84 1.52 18.77 3.77
C ASP A 84 1.39 17.86 2.53
N ASP A 85 2.52 17.57 1.86
CA ASP A 85 2.54 16.65 0.72
C ASP A 85 2.15 15.23 1.15
N TRP A 86 2.65 14.80 2.31
CA TRP A 86 2.35 13.49 2.86
C TRP A 86 0.89 13.36 3.26
N GLU A 87 0.34 14.34 3.98
CA GLU A 87 -1.08 14.39 4.35
C GLU A 87 -1.99 14.45 3.10
N ALA A 88 -1.60 15.21 2.07
CA ALA A 88 -2.31 15.22 0.80
C ALA A 88 -2.35 13.84 0.15
N GLY A 89 -1.24 13.10 0.19
CA GLY A 89 -1.15 11.71 -0.27
C GLY A 89 -2.09 10.77 0.49
N ILE A 90 -2.07 10.83 1.83
CA ILE A 90 -2.98 10.04 2.70
C ILE A 90 -4.43 10.35 2.36
N ARG A 91 -4.79 11.64 2.28
CA ARG A 91 -6.14 12.07 1.93
C ARG A 91 -6.59 11.50 0.59
N GLN A 92 -5.73 11.52 -0.42
CA GLN A 92 -6.04 10.98 -1.74
C GLN A 92 -6.30 9.47 -1.69
N GLN A 93 -5.50 8.71 -0.92
CA GLN A 93 -5.69 7.27 -0.72
C GLN A 93 -7.02 6.96 0.00
N LEU A 94 -7.32 7.69 1.07
CA LEU A 94 -8.57 7.54 1.83
C LEU A 94 -9.79 7.86 0.96
N LEU A 95 -9.72 8.92 0.15
CA LEU A 95 -10.79 9.29 -0.78
C LEU A 95 -11.03 8.20 -1.83
N ALA A 96 -9.97 7.62 -2.39
CA ALA A 96 -10.06 6.51 -3.34
C ALA A 96 -10.72 5.28 -2.70
N LYS A 97 -10.31 4.93 -1.47
CA LYS A 97 -10.89 3.80 -0.71
C LYS A 97 -12.38 4.02 -0.43
N LYS A 98 -12.75 5.23 0.01
CA LYS A 98 -14.16 5.60 0.24
C LYS A 98 -14.99 5.56 -1.03
N LEU A 99 -14.44 6.08 -2.13
CA LEU A 99 -15.12 6.05 -3.42
C LEU A 99 -15.32 4.61 -3.91
N SER A 100 -14.28 3.77 -3.82
CA SER A 100 -14.38 2.35 -4.17
C SER A 100 -15.47 1.64 -3.37
N LYS A 101 -15.51 1.88 -2.05
CA LYS A 101 -16.57 1.33 -1.21
C LYS A 101 -17.94 1.84 -1.67
N CYS A 102 -18.11 3.15 -1.83
CA CYS A 102 -19.37 3.76 -2.27
C CYS A 102 -19.88 3.18 -3.61
N LEU A 103 -18.98 2.91 -4.55
CA LEU A 103 -19.33 2.40 -5.87
C LEU A 103 -19.62 0.90 -5.89
N PHE A 104 -18.89 0.09 -5.12
CA PHE A 104 -18.83 -1.35 -5.34
C PHE A 104 -19.23 -2.22 -4.14
N ASP A 105 -19.52 -1.65 -2.95
CA ASP A 105 -19.80 -2.44 -1.72
C ASP A 105 -20.86 -3.53 -1.94
N LYS A 106 -21.90 -3.22 -2.73
CA LYS A 106 -23.03 -4.12 -3.00
C LYS A 106 -22.69 -5.23 -3.98
N ASP A 107 -21.66 -5.05 -4.80
CA ASP A 107 -21.26 -6.00 -5.84
C ASP A 107 -20.20 -6.99 -5.31
N VAL A 108 -19.53 -6.68 -4.20
CA VAL A 108 -18.48 -7.53 -3.61
C VAL A 108 -18.98 -8.94 -3.35
N GLU A 109 -20.13 -9.10 -2.70
CA GLU A 109 -20.69 -10.41 -2.35
C GLU A 109 -21.00 -11.26 -3.61
N LYS A 110 -21.58 -10.61 -4.62
CA LYS A 110 -21.89 -11.26 -5.90
C LYS A 110 -20.60 -11.68 -6.61
N PHE A 111 -19.59 -10.80 -6.63
CA PHE A 111 -18.31 -11.11 -7.24
C PHE A 111 -17.61 -12.26 -6.53
N PHE A 112 -17.60 -12.27 -5.20
CA PHE A 112 -17.05 -13.37 -4.41
C PHE A 112 -17.76 -14.70 -4.72
N GLY A 113 -19.09 -14.71 -4.73
CA GLY A 113 -19.87 -15.92 -5.05
C GLY A 113 -19.59 -16.47 -6.45
N GLN A 114 -19.36 -15.59 -7.44
CA GLN A 114 -19.04 -15.97 -8.82
C GLN A 114 -17.61 -16.50 -9.00
N ASN A 115 -16.68 -16.11 -8.13
CA ASN A 115 -15.26 -16.41 -8.25
C ASN A 115 -14.72 -17.14 -7.01
N ARG A 116 -15.56 -17.92 -6.32
CA ARG A 116 -15.23 -18.51 -5.00
C ARG A 116 -13.90 -19.28 -4.97
N LEU A 117 -13.60 -20.03 -6.04
CA LEU A 117 -12.36 -20.81 -6.16
C LEU A 117 -11.10 -19.93 -6.18
N ASP A 118 -11.19 -18.70 -6.69
CA ASP A 118 -10.07 -17.75 -6.69
C ASP A 118 -9.76 -17.22 -5.27
N PHE A 119 -10.68 -17.42 -4.33
CA PHE A 119 -10.57 -16.98 -2.95
C PHE A 119 -10.49 -18.14 -1.95
N ASP A 120 -10.34 -19.37 -2.43
CA ASP A 120 -10.15 -20.52 -1.54
C ASP A 120 -8.83 -20.36 -0.75
N GLN A 121 -8.92 -20.59 0.55
CA GLN A 121 -7.78 -20.55 1.46
C GLN A 121 -7.60 -21.92 2.09
N ILE A 122 -6.34 -22.31 2.29
CA ILE A 122 -6.00 -23.52 3.05
C ILE A 122 -5.40 -23.14 4.40
N LEU A 123 -5.71 -23.92 5.43
CA LEU A 123 -5.00 -23.89 6.68
C LEU A 123 -3.86 -24.90 6.62
N LEU A 124 -2.63 -24.41 6.50
CA LEU A 124 -1.44 -25.25 6.39
C LEU A 124 -0.69 -25.28 7.73
N TYR A 125 -0.54 -26.47 8.31
CA TYR A 125 0.38 -26.71 9.41
C TYR A 125 1.70 -27.25 8.85
N GLN A 126 2.81 -26.66 9.30
CA GLN A 126 4.15 -27.05 8.85
C GLN A 126 5.05 -27.38 10.05
N ILE A 127 5.73 -28.53 9.97
CA ILE A 127 6.81 -28.90 10.89
C ILE A 127 8.11 -28.82 10.11
N LEU A 128 9.03 -27.96 10.55
CA LEU A 128 10.36 -27.80 9.96
C LEU A 128 11.36 -28.66 10.72
N VAL A 129 12.09 -29.51 9.99
CA VAL A 129 13.09 -30.43 10.57
C VAL A 129 14.40 -30.37 9.80
N GLU A 130 15.47 -30.77 10.48
CA GLU A 130 16.85 -30.59 10.00
C GLU A 130 17.22 -31.50 8.82
N ASN A 131 16.56 -32.65 8.66
CA ASN A 131 16.87 -33.61 7.59
C ASN A 131 15.68 -34.50 7.20
N GLY A 132 15.80 -35.14 6.03
CA GLY A 132 14.73 -35.96 5.45
C GLY A 132 14.39 -37.26 6.20
N LYS A 133 15.34 -37.84 6.95
CA LYS A 133 15.05 -39.06 7.73
C LYS A 133 14.08 -38.76 8.87
N LEU A 134 14.34 -37.67 9.61
CA LEU A 134 13.45 -37.20 10.67
C LEU A 134 12.08 -36.80 10.12
N ALA A 135 12.04 -36.16 8.95
CA ALA A 135 10.77 -35.85 8.28
C ALA A 135 9.94 -37.10 7.98
N GLN A 136 10.59 -38.17 7.51
CA GLN A 136 9.93 -39.42 7.16
C GLN A 136 9.47 -40.21 8.39
N GLU A 137 10.25 -40.20 9.47
CA GLU A 137 9.85 -40.77 10.77
C GLU A 137 8.61 -40.08 11.33
N LEU A 138 8.62 -38.74 11.39
CA LEU A 138 7.47 -37.96 11.83
C LEU A 138 6.25 -38.16 10.94
N PHE A 139 6.45 -38.30 9.62
CA PHE A 139 5.37 -38.63 8.69
C PHE A 139 4.68 -39.95 9.08
N TYR A 140 5.44 -41.01 9.33
CA TYR A 140 4.88 -42.30 9.74
C TYR A 140 4.20 -42.21 11.12
N GLN A 141 4.81 -41.54 12.10
CA GLN A 141 4.20 -41.37 13.42
C GLN A 141 2.84 -40.62 13.36
N ILE A 142 2.73 -39.61 12.49
CA ILE A 142 1.47 -38.89 12.26
C ILE A 142 0.44 -39.79 11.56
N GLU A 143 0.86 -40.55 10.54
CA GLU A 143 -0.02 -41.48 9.80
C GLU A 143 -0.57 -42.60 10.70
N GLU A 144 0.28 -43.12 11.59
CA GLU A 144 -0.04 -44.18 12.55
C GLU A 144 -0.74 -43.68 13.83
N LYS A 145 -0.90 -42.36 13.99
CA LYS A 145 -1.52 -41.69 15.16
C LYS A 145 -0.80 -41.99 16.48
N GLU A 146 0.52 -42.10 16.43
CA GLU A 146 1.35 -42.29 17.62
C GLU A 146 1.64 -40.95 18.36
N ILE A 147 1.21 -39.84 17.76
CA ILE A 147 1.24 -38.47 18.28
C ILE A 147 0.00 -37.69 17.83
#